data_AF-A0A9P4GJL6-F1
#
_entry.id   AF-A0A9P4GJL6-F1
#
_cell.length_a   1.000
_cell.length_b   1.000
_cell.length_c   1.000
_cell.angle_alpha   90.00
_cell.angle_beta   90.00
_cell.angle_gamma   90.00
#
_symmetry.space_group_name_H-M   'P 1'
#
loop_
_entity.id
_entity.type
_entity.pdbx_description
1 polymer ?
#
loop_
_entity_poly.entity_id
_entity_poly.type
_entity_poly.pdbx_seq_one_letter_code
_entity_poly.pdbx_strand_id
1 'polypeptide(L)'
;MSPNPITLLGTLYNRVTRNKAVKRKQNRDKWREKATAAWNARLPSDRSSDETCLVRSIQRDVSTQSNSLFFRKLPLEIRRLIYANVVGGEELRLQVINENKKAYNGDEIGKEKIPFKLTCPMGRRLLAFPISCKLAYMESVDDLYTCNTFRLSGVTPYWCLQRFLPSRSFGLIQDLHLQYSYPQADHMVDGLILGIPPYGSDCWRETCEDISKMKGLNHLRVDIFVWAPYIHAEHEALFFSPLTNLGDSVKVEVRVCWEKDSSVPEEEIWPFIVSRDMVYHEESNGHFSLDAELAEDQQPKSQEALQC
;
A
#
# COMPACT_ATOMS: atom_id res chain seq x y z
N MET A 1 20.75 -50.94 38.06
CA MET A 1 21.57 -50.00 37.28
C MET A 1 21.03 -48.60 37.53
N SER A 2 21.72 -47.77 38.32
CA SER A 2 21.34 -46.37 38.47
C SER A 2 21.60 -45.62 37.17
N PRO A 3 20.66 -44.78 36.69
CA PRO A 3 20.89 -43.97 35.50
C PRO A 3 22.10 -43.06 35.72
N ASN A 4 22.95 -42.96 34.69
CA ASN A 4 24.14 -42.13 34.72
C ASN A 4 23.73 -40.67 35.02
N PRO A 5 24.27 -40.01 36.06
CA PRO A 5 23.89 -38.65 36.46
C PRO A 5 24.02 -37.61 35.34
N ILE A 6 24.89 -37.85 34.36
CA ILE A 6 25.05 -37.00 33.16
C ILE A 6 23.78 -37.01 32.29
N THR A 7 23.13 -38.16 32.15
CA THR A 7 21.90 -38.31 31.36
C THR A 7 20.73 -37.57 32.01
N LEU A 8 20.70 -37.49 33.34
CA LEU A 8 19.63 -36.84 34.10
C LEU A 8 19.73 -35.31 34.02
N LEU A 9 20.94 -34.75 34.02
CA LEU A 9 21.16 -33.32 33.80
C LEU A 9 20.81 -32.90 32.36
N GLY A 10 21.16 -33.70 31.35
CA GLY A 10 20.82 -33.41 29.95
C GLY A 10 19.31 -33.37 29.69
N THR A 11 18.55 -34.29 30.30
CA THR A 11 17.09 -34.31 30.16
C THR A 11 16.41 -33.12 30.83
N LEU A 12 16.88 -32.69 32.01
CA LEU A 12 16.37 -31.49 32.69
C LEU A 12 16.68 -30.21 31.91
N TYR A 13 17.89 -30.06 31.39
CA TYR A 13 18.27 -28.91 30.56
C TYR A 13 17.39 -28.79 29.32
N ASN A 14 17.22 -29.87 28.56
CA ASN A 14 16.36 -29.91 27.37
C ASN A 14 14.89 -29.59 27.69
N ARG A 15 14.39 -30.01 28.86
CA ARG A 15 13.03 -29.67 29.29
C ARG A 15 12.89 -28.17 29.59
N VAL A 16 13.87 -27.57 30.25
CA VAL A 16 13.87 -26.13 30.57
C VAL A 16 13.98 -25.28 29.30
N THR A 17 14.86 -25.63 28.36
CA THR A 17 14.99 -24.89 27.09
C THR A 17 13.71 -24.99 26.26
N ARG A 18 13.10 -26.18 26.16
CA ARG A 18 11.80 -26.38 25.49
C ARG A 18 10.70 -25.55 26.12
N ASN A 19 10.56 -25.56 27.45
CA ASN A 19 9.54 -24.78 28.15
C ASN A 19 9.73 -23.27 27.95
N LYS A 20 10.97 -22.78 27.97
CA LYS A 20 11.29 -21.37 27.68
C LYS A 20 10.92 -21.00 26.24
N ALA A 21 11.22 -21.85 25.27
CA ALA A 21 10.88 -21.61 23.86
C ALA A 21 9.35 -21.57 23.64
N VAL A 22 8.61 -22.51 24.24
CA VAL A 22 7.13 -22.53 24.18
C VAL A 22 6.54 -21.25 24.77
N LYS A 23 7.01 -20.82 25.94
CA LYS A 23 6.53 -19.59 26.59
C LYS A 23 6.82 -18.33 25.75
N ARG A 24 8.01 -18.25 25.13
CA ARG A 24 8.37 -17.15 24.22
C ARG A 24 7.46 -17.13 23.00
N LYS A 25 7.19 -18.29 22.40
CA LYS A 25 6.25 -18.41 21.27
C LYS A 25 4.85 -17.92 21.66
N GLN A 26 4.29 -18.40 22.77
CA GLN A 26 2.98 -17.97 23.26
C GLN A 26 2.91 -16.46 23.53
N ASN A 27 3.94 -15.88 24.14
CA ASN A 27 3.99 -14.44 24.37
C ASN A 27 4.03 -13.64 23.06
N ARG A 28 4.81 -14.12 22.07
CA ARG A 28 4.89 -13.51 20.74
C ARG A 28 3.57 -13.59 20.00
N ASP A 29 2.90 -14.74 20.03
CA ASP A 29 1.60 -14.93 19.39
C ASP A 29 0.54 -14.01 20.01
N LYS A 30 0.49 -13.93 21.34
CA LYS A 30 -0.42 -13.02 22.07
C LYS A 30 -0.14 -11.55 21.74
N TRP A 31 1.12 -11.18 21.64
CA TRP A 31 1.49 -9.82 21.25
C TRP A 31 1.09 -9.51 19.81
N ARG A 32 1.32 -10.45 18.88
CA ARG A 32 0.90 -10.36 17.48
C ARG A 32 -0.61 -10.17 17.36
N GLU A 33 -1.41 -11.00 18.04
CA GLU A 33 -2.87 -10.88 18.06
C GLU A 33 -3.32 -9.50 18.56
N LYS A 34 -2.74 -9.02 19.67
CA LYS A 34 -3.05 -7.71 20.23
C LYS A 34 -2.69 -6.58 19.25
N ALA A 35 -1.55 -6.69 18.58
CA ALA A 35 -1.08 -5.68 17.65
C ALA A 35 -1.90 -5.67 16.34
N THR A 36 -2.26 -6.84 15.81
CA THR A 36 -3.21 -7.00 14.70
C THR A 36 -4.57 -6.40 15.05
N ALA A 37 -5.12 -6.71 16.23
CA ALA A 37 -6.39 -6.15 16.69
C ALA A 37 -6.32 -4.63 16.90
N ALA A 38 -5.17 -4.09 17.31
CA ALA A 38 -4.95 -2.66 17.41
C ALA A 38 -4.91 -1.99 16.03
N TRP A 39 -4.21 -2.58 15.06
CA TRP A 39 -4.15 -2.09 13.68
C TRP A 39 -5.52 -2.14 12.99
N ASN A 40 -6.22 -3.28 13.06
CA ASN A 40 -7.56 -3.46 12.49
C ASN A 40 -8.59 -2.47 13.06
N ALA A 41 -8.52 -2.18 14.36
CA ALA A 41 -9.42 -1.23 15.00
C ALA A 41 -9.17 0.24 14.59
N ARG A 42 -8.03 0.53 13.93
CA ARG A 42 -7.73 1.86 13.39
C ARG A 42 -8.10 1.97 11.91
N LEU A 43 -8.28 0.87 11.20
CA LEU A 43 -8.75 0.91 9.82
C LEU A 43 -10.16 1.52 9.76
N PRO A 44 -10.52 2.19 8.66
CA PRO A 44 -11.89 2.67 8.45
C PRO A 44 -12.88 1.52 8.59
N SER A 45 -14.10 1.82 9.05
CA SER A 45 -15.19 0.84 9.01
C SER A 45 -15.47 0.43 7.57
N ASP A 46 -15.77 -0.84 7.37
CA ASP A 46 -16.21 -1.34 6.06
C ASP A 46 -17.51 -0.65 5.64
N ARG A 47 -17.58 -0.18 4.39
CA ARG A 47 -18.73 0.56 3.82
C ARG A 47 -19.86 -0.34 3.34
N SER A 48 -19.78 -1.65 3.60
CA SER A 48 -20.57 -2.72 2.96
C SER A 48 -22.10 -2.65 3.09
N SER A 49 -22.71 -1.67 3.76
CA SER A 49 -24.18 -1.57 3.92
C SER A 49 -24.86 -0.35 3.30
N ASP A 50 -24.15 0.72 2.91
CA ASP A 50 -24.81 2.03 2.64
C ASP A 50 -24.70 2.57 1.21
N GLU A 51 -24.12 1.80 0.27
CA GLU A 51 -23.93 2.24 -1.12
C GLU A 51 -25.24 2.60 -1.84
N THR A 52 -26.35 1.94 -1.50
CA THR A 52 -27.66 2.19 -2.14
C THR A 52 -28.28 3.55 -1.76
N CYS A 53 -27.93 4.10 -0.60
CA CYS A 53 -28.46 5.39 -0.15
C CYS A 53 -27.82 6.57 -0.91
N LEU A 54 -26.50 6.51 -1.10
CA LEU A 54 -25.73 7.56 -1.79
C LEU A 54 -26.13 7.71 -3.26
N VAL A 55 -26.30 6.61 -3.99
CA VAL A 55 -26.67 6.65 -5.42
C VAL A 55 -28.02 7.35 -5.64
N ARG A 56 -29.00 7.12 -4.76
CA ARG A 56 -30.33 7.73 -4.86
C ARG A 56 -30.33 9.23 -4.54
N SER A 57 -29.54 9.64 -3.54
CA SER A 57 -29.31 11.06 -3.26
C SER A 57 -28.62 11.72 -4.45
N ILE A 58 -27.75 11.00 -5.16
CA ILE A 58 -27.01 11.56 -6.28
C ILE A 58 -27.91 11.99 -7.45
N GLN A 59 -28.93 11.21 -7.80
CA GLN A 59 -29.74 11.47 -9.00
C GLN A 59 -30.66 12.70 -8.93
N ARG A 60 -31.10 13.15 -7.75
CA ARG A 60 -32.13 14.20 -7.64
C ARG A 60 -31.65 15.62 -7.95
N ASP A 61 -30.37 15.93 -7.77
CA ASP A 61 -29.84 17.31 -7.94
C ASP A 61 -29.24 17.59 -9.32
N VAL A 62 -29.08 16.57 -10.16
CA VAL A 62 -28.35 16.72 -11.43
C VAL A 62 -29.14 17.52 -12.47
N SER A 63 -30.48 17.50 -12.38
CA SER A 63 -31.39 18.13 -13.36
C SER A 63 -31.29 19.65 -13.44
N THR A 64 -30.85 20.32 -12.37
CA THR A 64 -30.70 21.78 -12.37
C THR A 64 -29.34 22.22 -12.95
N GLN A 65 -28.36 21.33 -12.97
CA GLN A 65 -26.98 21.63 -13.38
C GLN A 65 -26.79 21.61 -14.91
N SER A 66 -27.67 20.93 -15.65
CA SER A 66 -27.62 20.87 -17.12
C SER A 66 -27.79 22.24 -17.81
N ASN A 67 -28.21 23.27 -17.08
CA ASN A 67 -28.38 24.62 -17.59
C ASN A 67 -27.08 25.44 -17.67
N SER A 68 -25.97 24.94 -17.12
CA SER A 68 -24.68 25.65 -17.22
C SER A 68 -24.24 25.76 -18.69
N LEU A 69 -23.53 26.85 -19.04
CA LEU A 69 -23.01 27.02 -20.39
C LEU A 69 -22.09 25.86 -20.80
N PHE A 70 -21.29 25.34 -19.85
CA PHE A 70 -20.41 24.21 -20.08
C PHE A 70 -21.17 22.95 -20.51
N PHE A 71 -22.22 22.57 -19.77
CA PHE A 71 -23.02 21.38 -20.08
C PHE A 71 -23.95 21.56 -21.28
N ARG A 72 -24.40 22.79 -21.54
CA ARG A 72 -25.30 23.10 -22.65
C ARG A 72 -24.57 23.24 -23.99
N LYS A 73 -23.34 23.76 -23.99
CA LYS A 73 -22.60 24.05 -25.23
C LYS A 73 -21.66 22.93 -25.64
N LEU A 74 -21.13 22.16 -24.69
CA LEU A 74 -20.21 21.07 -25.00
C LEU A 74 -20.93 19.72 -24.95
N PRO A 75 -20.86 18.91 -26.03
CA PRO A 75 -21.38 17.56 -26.00
C PRO A 75 -20.54 16.69 -25.04
N LEU A 76 -21.10 15.57 -24.58
CA LEU A 76 -20.50 14.73 -23.54
C LEU A 76 -19.10 14.24 -23.91
N GLU A 77 -18.86 13.95 -25.18
CA GLU A 77 -17.59 13.47 -25.71
C GLU A 77 -16.48 14.50 -25.48
N ILE A 78 -16.75 15.77 -25.77
CA ILE A 78 -15.80 16.87 -25.54
C ILE A 78 -15.59 17.09 -24.04
N ARG A 79 -16.65 16.96 -23.23
CA ARG A 79 -16.51 17.08 -21.77
C ARG A 79 -15.63 15.98 -21.18
N ARG A 80 -15.76 14.73 -21.64
CA ARG A 80 -14.89 13.62 -21.24
C ARG A 80 -13.44 13.85 -21.63
N LEU A 81 -13.17 14.39 -22.82
CA LEU A 81 -11.81 14.78 -23.21
C LEU A 81 -11.23 15.85 -22.27
N ILE A 82 -12.05 16.83 -21.88
CA ILE A 82 -11.65 17.84 -20.89
C ILE A 82 -11.39 17.18 -19.53
N TYR A 83 -12.23 16.25 -19.08
CA TYR A 83 -12.04 15.56 -17.80
C TYR A 83 -10.77 14.73 -17.80
N ALA A 84 -10.57 13.86 -18.78
CA ALA A 84 -9.35 13.08 -18.90
C ALA A 84 -8.09 13.96 -18.91
N ASN A 85 -8.14 15.14 -19.54
CA ASN A 85 -7.02 16.08 -19.55
C ASN A 85 -6.82 16.83 -18.23
N VAL A 86 -7.90 17.18 -17.52
CA VAL A 86 -7.85 17.95 -16.27
C VAL A 86 -7.58 17.06 -15.04
N VAL A 87 -8.13 15.84 -15.04
CA VAL A 87 -8.08 14.94 -13.88
C VAL A 87 -7.11 13.77 -14.04
N GLY A 88 -6.64 13.47 -15.25
CA GLY A 88 -5.79 12.32 -15.55
C GLY A 88 -4.30 12.67 -15.65
N GLY A 89 -3.48 11.63 -15.75
CA GLY A 89 -2.03 11.71 -15.93
C GLY A 89 -1.25 12.06 -14.67
N GLU A 90 -1.87 12.00 -13.50
CA GLU A 90 -1.26 12.41 -12.24
C GLU A 90 -0.91 11.18 -11.36
N GLU A 91 0.14 11.31 -10.55
CA GLU A 91 0.49 10.34 -9.52
C GLU A 91 -0.15 10.74 -8.18
N LEU A 92 -1.21 10.04 -7.80
CA LEU A 92 -1.95 10.24 -6.58
C LEU A 92 -1.23 9.59 -5.40
N ARG A 93 -0.39 10.36 -4.70
CA ARG A 93 0.31 9.90 -3.48
C ARG A 93 -0.64 9.87 -2.28
N LEU A 94 -1.01 8.68 -1.83
CA LEU A 94 -1.78 8.46 -0.61
C LEU A 94 -0.88 8.04 0.54
N GLN A 95 -1.01 8.79 1.64
CA GLN A 95 -0.24 8.57 2.85
C GLN A 95 -1.17 8.52 4.05
N VAL A 96 -0.79 7.73 5.07
CA VAL A 96 -1.47 7.73 6.36
C VAL A 96 -0.87 8.84 7.21
N ILE A 97 -1.68 9.81 7.61
CA ILE A 97 -1.27 10.81 8.61
C ILE A 97 -1.32 10.13 9.99
N ASN A 98 -0.16 9.78 10.53
CA ASN A 98 -0.05 9.41 11.93
C ASN A 98 0.06 10.68 12.78
N GLU A 99 -1.06 11.17 13.30
CA GLU A 99 -1.10 12.32 14.21
C GLU A 99 -0.33 12.06 15.53
N ASN A 100 0.03 10.80 15.83
CA ASN A 100 0.64 10.38 17.09
C ASN A 100 1.97 9.63 16.94
N LYS A 101 3.03 10.27 16.39
CA LYS A 101 4.40 9.73 16.49
C LYS A 101 4.86 9.44 17.94
N LYS A 102 4.18 9.99 18.95
CA LYS A 102 4.48 9.79 20.38
C LYS A 102 3.98 8.47 20.98
N ALA A 103 3.10 7.73 20.29
CA ALA A 103 2.45 6.54 20.86
C ALA A 103 3.30 5.25 20.84
N TYR A 104 4.46 5.24 20.15
CA TYR A 104 5.33 4.06 20.08
C TYR A 104 6.23 3.86 21.32
N ASN A 105 6.30 4.85 22.20
CA ASN A 105 7.09 4.77 23.44
C ASN A 105 6.28 4.08 24.56
N GLY A 106 5.96 2.80 24.37
CA GLY A 106 5.81 1.77 25.41
C GLY A 106 4.72 1.86 26.49
N ASP A 107 4.29 3.03 26.95
CA ASP A 107 3.67 3.14 28.30
C ASP A 107 2.21 3.57 28.36
N GLU A 108 1.57 3.90 27.23
CA GLU A 108 0.16 4.35 27.24
C GLU A 108 -0.75 3.51 26.34
N ILE A 109 -0.78 2.21 26.62
CA ILE A 109 -1.76 1.27 26.07
C ILE A 109 -3.12 1.56 26.73
N GLY A 110 -3.80 2.62 26.30
CA GLY A 110 -5.12 2.99 26.83
C GLY A 110 -5.74 4.26 26.25
N LYS A 111 -4.98 5.05 25.48
CA LYS A 111 -5.54 6.22 24.78
C LYS A 111 -6.33 5.78 23.56
N GLU A 112 -7.42 6.51 23.32
CA GLU A 112 -8.39 6.32 22.24
C GLU A 112 -7.72 5.92 20.91
N LYS A 113 -8.21 4.83 20.29
CA LYS A 113 -7.65 4.33 19.03
C LYS A 113 -8.07 5.27 17.90
N ILE A 114 -7.25 6.28 17.62
CA ILE A 114 -7.51 7.23 16.54
C ILE A 114 -7.48 6.48 15.19
N PRO A 115 -8.57 6.53 14.41
CA PRO A 115 -8.61 5.92 13.09
C PRO A 115 -7.53 6.48 12.16
N PHE A 116 -7.05 5.65 11.24
CA PHE A 116 -6.14 6.10 10.20
C PHE A 116 -6.83 7.12 9.30
N LYS A 117 -6.16 8.24 9.06
CA LYS A 117 -6.60 9.26 8.09
C LYS A 117 -5.69 9.19 6.87
N LEU A 118 -6.30 9.06 5.70
CA LEU A 118 -5.59 9.21 4.44
C LEU A 118 -5.48 10.68 4.05
N THR A 119 -4.32 11.04 3.53
CA THR A 119 -4.10 12.31 2.86
C THR A 119 -3.63 12.05 1.44
N CYS A 120 -4.06 12.92 0.54
CA CYS A 120 -3.55 13.02 -0.81
C CYS A 120 -3.34 14.51 -1.09
N PRO A 121 -2.09 15.02 -1.04
CA PRO A 121 -1.82 16.45 -1.25
C PRO A 121 -2.37 16.97 -2.58
N MET A 122 -2.27 16.17 -3.64
CA MET A 122 -2.80 16.49 -4.98
C MET A 122 -4.32 16.35 -5.09
N GLY A 123 -4.95 15.58 -4.20
CA GLY A 123 -6.38 15.28 -4.26
C GLY A 123 -7.25 16.54 -4.26
N ARG A 124 -6.89 17.59 -3.51
CA ARG A 124 -7.64 18.86 -3.51
C ARG A 124 -7.61 19.57 -4.86
N ARG A 125 -6.45 19.54 -5.54
CA ARG A 125 -6.27 20.19 -6.85
C ARG A 125 -7.03 19.43 -7.92
N LEU A 126 -6.86 18.11 -7.96
CA LEU A 126 -7.51 17.22 -8.93
C LEU A 126 -9.03 17.20 -8.80
N LEU A 127 -9.52 17.25 -7.56
CA LEU A 127 -10.95 17.27 -7.29
C LEU A 127 -11.56 18.67 -7.40
N ALA A 128 -10.78 19.75 -7.55
CA ALA A 128 -11.31 21.13 -7.54
C ALA A 128 -12.40 21.35 -8.60
N PHE A 129 -12.19 20.81 -9.81
CA PHE A 129 -13.19 20.89 -10.86
C PHE A 129 -14.36 19.89 -10.64
N PRO A 130 -14.12 18.58 -10.42
CA PRO A 130 -15.19 17.63 -10.11
C PRO A 130 -16.10 18.05 -8.95
N ILE A 131 -15.56 18.64 -7.88
CA ILE A 131 -16.37 19.04 -6.71
C ILE A 131 -17.12 20.35 -6.90
N SER A 132 -16.85 21.09 -7.99
CA SER A 132 -17.59 22.33 -8.30
C SER A 132 -19.07 22.06 -8.57
N CYS A 133 -19.40 20.92 -9.17
CA CYS A 133 -20.77 20.48 -9.34
C CYS A 133 -20.89 18.95 -9.48
N LYS A 134 -22.05 18.43 -9.10
CA LYS A 134 -22.35 17.00 -9.03
C LYS A 134 -22.27 16.29 -10.39
N LEU A 135 -22.73 16.96 -11.45
CA LEU A 135 -22.68 16.43 -12.81
C LEU A 135 -21.23 16.30 -13.30
N ALA A 136 -20.37 17.30 -13.04
CA ALA A 136 -18.95 17.20 -13.34
C ALA A 136 -18.30 16.03 -12.61
N TYR A 137 -18.57 15.86 -11.31
CA TYR A 137 -18.09 14.70 -10.56
C TYR A 137 -18.54 13.38 -11.19
N MET A 138 -19.84 13.23 -11.48
CA MET A 138 -20.37 12.01 -12.06
C MET A 138 -19.77 11.68 -13.44
N GLU A 139 -19.56 12.69 -14.28
CA GLU A 139 -19.01 12.46 -15.62
C GLU A 139 -17.49 12.22 -15.62
N SER A 140 -16.77 12.65 -14.58
CA SER A 140 -15.30 12.55 -14.47
C SER A 140 -14.80 11.50 -13.48
N VAL A 141 -15.67 10.93 -12.63
CA VAL A 141 -15.24 10.01 -11.57
C VAL A 141 -14.57 8.76 -12.12
N ASP A 142 -15.00 8.25 -13.27
CA ASP A 142 -14.39 7.08 -13.88
C ASP A 142 -12.96 7.44 -14.37
N ASP A 143 -12.78 8.58 -15.05
CA ASP A 143 -11.46 9.09 -15.48
C ASP A 143 -10.50 9.30 -14.31
N LEU A 144 -11.00 9.77 -13.16
CA LEU A 144 -10.20 9.96 -11.95
C LEU A 144 -9.53 8.65 -11.49
N TYR A 145 -10.20 7.50 -11.64
CA TYR A 145 -9.64 6.21 -11.24
C TYR A 145 -8.90 5.49 -12.37
N THR A 146 -9.32 5.68 -13.63
CA THR A 146 -8.73 4.95 -14.76
C THR A 146 -7.53 5.64 -15.39
N CYS A 147 -7.35 6.95 -15.18
CA CYS A 147 -6.31 7.72 -15.86
C CYS A 147 -5.19 8.20 -14.93
N ASN A 148 -5.13 7.71 -13.68
CA ASN A 148 -4.13 8.13 -12.71
C ASN A 148 -3.42 6.93 -12.07
N THR A 149 -2.18 7.15 -11.66
CA THR A 149 -1.41 6.17 -10.88
C THR A 149 -1.64 6.41 -9.40
N PHE A 150 -2.13 5.40 -8.68
CA PHE A 150 -2.33 5.47 -7.23
C PHE A 150 -1.06 5.00 -6.53
N ARG A 151 -0.31 5.93 -5.94
CA ARG A 151 0.91 5.61 -5.20
C ARG A 151 0.63 5.53 -3.70
N LEU A 152 0.84 4.36 -3.13
CA LEU A 152 0.54 4.03 -1.75
C LEU A 152 1.85 3.87 -0.97
N SER A 153 2.03 4.68 0.07
CA SER A 153 3.25 4.67 0.89
C SER A 153 3.37 3.46 1.84
N GLY A 154 2.71 2.35 1.53
CA GLY A 154 2.54 1.22 2.43
C GLY A 154 1.27 0.42 2.17
N VAL A 155 1.22 -0.76 2.79
CA VAL A 155 0.02 -1.60 2.84
C VAL A 155 -1.09 -0.98 3.70
N THR A 156 -0.79 -0.16 4.70
CA THR A 156 -1.87 0.52 5.47
C THR A 156 -2.68 1.50 4.61
N PRO A 157 -2.06 2.39 3.81
CA PRO A 157 -2.82 3.19 2.85
C PRO A 157 -3.70 2.39 1.90
N TYR A 158 -3.22 1.23 1.42
CA TYR A 158 -4.00 0.30 0.59
C TYR A 158 -5.31 -0.11 1.27
N TRP A 159 -5.22 -0.69 2.47
CA TRP A 159 -6.41 -1.14 3.21
C TRP A 159 -7.34 0.00 3.59
N CYS A 160 -6.80 1.18 3.86
CA CYS A 160 -7.64 2.37 4.07
C CYS A 160 -8.39 2.75 2.78
N LEU A 161 -7.69 2.80 1.64
CA LEU A 161 -8.27 3.18 0.35
C LEU A 161 -9.38 2.22 -0.05
N GLN A 162 -9.14 0.91 0.05
CA GLN A 162 -10.12 -0.13 -0.23
C GLN A 162 -11.40 0.04 0.57
N ARG A 163 -11.31 0.42 1.85
CA ARG A 163 -12.49 0.63 2.71
C ARG A 163 -13.16 1.98 2.51
N PHE A 164 -12.41 3.00 2.09
CA PHE A 164 -12.96 4.33 1.81
C PHE A 164 -13.67 4.40 0.46
N LEU A 165 -13.22 3.64 -0.54
CA LEU A 165 -13.82 3.66 -1.86
C LEU A 165 -14.98 2.66 -1.98
N PRO A 166 -16.05 3.01 -2.70
CA PRO A 166 -17.04 2.03 -3.16
C PRO A 166 -16.35 0.92 -3.95
N SER A 167 -16.86 -0.30 -3.87
CA SER A 167 -16.26 -1.46 -4.56
C SER A 167 -16.15 -1.23 -6.07
N ARG A 168 -17.16 -0.56 -6.67
CA ARG A 168 -17.13 -0.14 -8.08
C ARG A 168 -15.93 0.77 -8.39
N SER A 169 -15.71 1.80 -7.57
CA SER A 169 -14.64 2.79 -7.82
C SER A 169 -13.26 2.20 -7.58
N PHE A 170 -13.10 1.38 -6.54
CA PHE A 170 -11.84 0.69 -6.28
C PHE A 170 -11.45 -0.23 -7.44
N GLY A 171 -12.43 -0.94 -8.02
CA GLY A 171 -12.22 -1.79 -9.20
C GLY A 171 -11.91 -1.06 -10.52
N LEU A 172 -12.00 0.28 -10.56
CA LEU A 172 -11.63 1.09 -11.73
C LEU A 172 -10.16 1.49 -11.74
N ILE A 173 -9.42 1.29 -10.64
CA ILE A 173 -7.99 1.63 -10.58
C ILE A 173 -7.22 0.73 -11.55
N GLN A 174 -6.50 1.35 -12.48
CA GLN A 174 -5.71 0.65 -13.51
C GLN A 174 -4.23 0.59 -13.19
N ASP A 175 -3.68 1.64 -12.58
CA ASP A 175 -2.26 1.78 -12.29
C ASP A 175 -2.06 1.95 -10.78
N LEU A 176 -1.44 0.95 -10.15
CA LEU A 176 -1.18 0.92 -8.72
C LEU A 176 0.31 0.86 -8.46
N HIS A 177 0.82 1.79 -7.64
CA HIS A 177 2.19 1.78 -7.16
C HIS A 177 2.18 1.56 -5.64
N LEU A 178 2.65 0.40 -5.20
CA LEU A 178 2.65 0.00 -3.80
C LEU A 178 4.07 0.01 -3.24
N GLN A 179 4.30 0.79 -2.19
CA GLN A 179 5.54 0.72 -1.43
C GLN A 179 5.39 -0.28 -0.28
N TYR A 180 6.37 -1.15 -0.12
CA TYR A 180 6.46 -2.09 0.99
C TYR A 180 7.79 -1.91 1.71
N SER A 181 7.77 -1.25 2.86
CA SER A 181 8.96 -0.99 3.67
C SER A 181 8.89 -1.76 4.97
N TYR A 182 9.90 -2.57 5.24
CA TYR A 182 10.01 -3.33 6.49
C TYR A 182 10.91 -2.57 7.47
N PRO A 183 10.40 -1.99 8.57
CA PRO A 183 11.23 -1.19 9.47
C PRO A 183 12.36 -2.02 10.11
N GLN A 184 13.49 -1.37 10.43
CA GLN A 184 14.72 -1.95 11.04
C GLN A 184 14.51 -2.67 12.39
N ALA A 185 13.28 -2.78 12.88
CA ALA A 185 12.96 -3.34 14.18
C ALA A 185 13.19 -4.86 14.20
N ASP A 186 14.31 -5.22 14.82
CA ASP A 186 14.85 -6.55 15.08
C ASP A 186 15.60 -7.18 13.89
N HIS A 187 16.93 -7.23 14.03
CA HIS A 187 17.93 -7.86 13.15
C HIS A 187 17.75 -9.38 12.93
N MET A 188 16.56 -9.92 13.20
CA MET A 188 16.24 -11.32 13.08
C MET A 188 15.20 -11.46 11.98
N VAL A 189 15.55 -12.19 10.93
CA VAL A 189 14.65 -12.66 9.84
C VAL A 189 13.31 -13.19 10.36
N ASP A 190 13.28 -13.73 11.57
CA ASP A 190 12.05 -14.12 12.29
C ASP A 190 10.99 -13.01 12.34
N GLY A 191 11.40 -11.75 12.47
CA GLY A 191 10.49 -10.60 12.45
C GLY A 191 9.82 -10.39 11.09
N LEU A 192 10.49 -10.78 10.00
CA LEU A 192 9.99 -10.63 8.63
C LEU A 192 8.92 -11.68 8.34
N ILE A 193 9.17 -12.92 8.76
CA ILE A 193 8.22 -14.03 8.62
C ILE A 193 7.05 -13.87 9.60
N LEU A 194 7.31 -13.43 10.83
CA LEU A 194 6.33 -13.34 11.92
C LEU A 194 5.82 -11.91 12.19
N GLY A 195 6.05 -10.99 11.25
CA GLY A 195 5.79 -9.57 11.43
C GLY A 195 4.36 -9.23 11.86
N ILE A 196 4.22 -8.11 12.57
CA ILE A 196 2.91 -7.51 12.84
C ILE A 196 2.43 -6.83 11.56
N PRO A 197 1.11 -6.88 11.26
CA PRO A 197 0.50 -5.94 10.33
C PRO A 197 0.96 -4.49 10.52
N PRO A 198 1.18 -3.76 9.42
CA PRO A 198 0.97 -4.17 8.03
C PRO A 198 2.16 -4.94 7.41
N TYR A 199 3.23 -5.21 8.15
CA TYR A 199 4.53 -5.67 7.63
C TYR A 199 4.77 -7.18 7.75
N GLY A 200 3.77 -7.95 8.18
CA GLY A 200 3.88 -9.40 8.23
C GLY A 200 3.70 -10.03 6.84
N SER A 201 4.37 -11.17 6.61
CA SER A 201 4.21 -11.99 5.40
C SER A 201 2.75 -12.35 5.09
N ASP A 202 1.95 -12.66 6.13
CA ASP A 202 0.52 -12.95 5.97
C ASP A 202 -0.26 -11.74 5.44
N CYS A 203 0.02 -10.53 5.95
CA CYS A 203 -0.64 -9.31 5.50
C CYS A 203 -0.23 -8.96 4.07
N TRP A 204 1.05 -9.15 3.72
CA TRP A 204 1.53 -9.00 2.35
C TRP A 204 0.83 -9.95 1.38
N ARG A 205 0.74 -11.23 1.74
CA ARG A 205 0.03 -12.25 0.96
C ARG A 205 -1.44 -11.89 0.77
N GLU A 206 -2.12 -11.51 1.85
CA GLU A 206 -3.52 -11.10 1.82
C GLU A 206 -3.73 -9.87 0.92
N THR A 207 -2.84 -8.88 1.00
CA THR A 207 -2.85 -7.71 0.11
C THR A 207 -2.65 -8.10 -1.35
N CYS A 208 -1.70 -8.97 -1.68
CA CYS A 208 -1.50 -9.43 -3.06
C CYS A 208 -2.71 -10.22 -3.58
N GLU A 209 -3.31 -11.07 -2.73
CA GLU A 209 -4.52 -11.81 -3.08
C GLU A 209 -5.70 -10.85 -3.32
N ASP A 210 -5.85 -9.81 -2.52
CA ASP A 210 -6.89 -8.80 -2.71
C ASP A 210 -6.67 -7.96 -3.98
N ILE A 211 -5.42 -7.58 -4.25
CA ILE A 211 -5.03 -6.90 -5.51
C ILE A 211 -5.34 -7.78 -6.72
N SER A 212 -5.14 -9.10 -6.64
CA SER A 212 -5.46 -10.04 -7.74
C SER A 212 -6.95 -10.07 -8.10
N LYS A 213 -7.82 -9.59 -7.20
CA LYS A 213 -9.27 -9.49 -7.44
C LYS A 213 -9.67 -8.18 -8.13
N MET A 214 -8.74 -7.23 -8.31
CA MET A 214 -8.98 -5.94 -8.97
C MET A 214 -9.09 -6.12 -10.48
N LYS A 215 -10.32 -6.24 -10.99
CA LYS A 215 -10.59 -6.48 -12.42
C LYS A 215 -10.12 -5.37 -13.37
N GLY A 216 -9.98 -4.14 -12.88
CA GLY A 216 -9.51 -3.01 -13.68
C GLY A 216 -7.99 -2.84 -13.68
N LEU A 217 -7.27 -3.56 -12.82
CA LEU A 217 -5.83 -3.36 -12.67
C LEU A 217 -5.09 -3.86 -13.91
N ASN A 218 -4.31 -2.96 -14.52
CA ASN A 218 -3.52 -3.23 -15.71
C ASN A 218 -2.01 -3.20 -15.41
N HIS A 219 -1.59 -2.34 -14.48
CA HIS A 219 -0.19 -2.18 -14.08
C HIS A 219 -0.07 -2.13 -12.56
N LEU A 220 0.82 -2.97 -12.03
CA LEU A 220 1.22 -2.96 -10.64
C LEU A 220 2.73 -2.74 -10.57
N ARG A 221 3.15 -1.66 -9.91
CA ARG A 221 4.52 -1.47 -9.48
C ARG A 221 4.64 -1.69 -7.99
N VAL A 222 5.61 -2.49 -7.56
CA VAL A 222 5.91 -2.73 -6.14
C VAL A 222 7.35 -2.33 -5.84
N ASP A 223 7.52 -1.36 -4.95
CA ASP A 223 8.85 -0.98 -4.44
C ASP A 223 9.04 -1.61 -3.06
N ILE A 224 9.91 -2.61 -2.95
CA ILE A 224 10.16 -3.37 -1.72
C ILE A 224 11.47 -2.91 -1.10
N PHE A 225 11.39 -2.45 0.14
CA PHE A 225 12.50 -2.01 0.95
C PHE A 225 12.64 -2.87 2.20
N VAL A 226 13.80 -3.50 2.34
CA VAL A 226 14.15 -4.28 3.54
C VAL A 226 15.45 -3.73 4.10
N TRP A 227 15.42 -3.40 5.38
CA TRP A 227 16.59 -2.92 6.13
C TRP A 227 17.55 -4.06 6.50
N ALA A 228 18.03 -4.77 5.50
CA ALA A 228 19.04 -5.80 5.65
C ALA A 228 20.11 -5.60 4.55
N PRO A 229 21.40 -5.79 4.88
CA PRO A 229 22.46 -5.66 3.87
C PRO A 229 22.35 -6.73 2.78
N TYR A 230 21.72 -7.88 3.09
CA TYR A 230 21.54 -8.99 2.17
C TYR A 230 20.20 -9.69 2.44
N ILE A 231 19.52 -10.11 1.37
CA ILE A 231 18.33 -10.97 1.42
C ILE A 231 18.69 -12.28 0.72
N HIS A 232 18.66 -13.38 1.46
CA HIS A 232 18.83 -14.71 0.87
C HIS A 232 17.68 -15.03 -0.10
N ALA A 233 17.96 -15.82 -1.13
CA ALA A 233 16.99 -16.23 -2.15
C ALA A 233 15.69 -16.81 -1.55
N GLU A 234 15.82 -17.62 -0.50
CA GLU A 234 14.70 -18.23 0.22
C GLU A 234 13.73 -17.19 0.83
N HIS A 235 14.24 -16.00 1.18
CA HIS A 235 13.44 -14.90 1.68
C HIS A 235 12.88 -14.02 0.55
N GLU A 236 13.56 -13.94 -0.59
CA GLU A 236 13.07 -13.23 -1.77
C GLU A 236 11.75 -13.85 -2.26
N ALA A 237 11.66 -15.19 -2.27
CA ALA A 237 10.45 -15.92 -2.61
C ALA A 237 9.24 -15.56 -1.72
N LEU A 238 9.45 -15.15 -0.46
CA LEU A 238 8.36 -14.73 0.43
C LEU A 238 7.67 -13.45 -0.06
N PHE A 239 8.40 -12.57 -0.74
CA PHE A 239 7.88 -11.33 -1.30
C PHE A 239 7.29 -11.54 -2.70
N PHE A 240 7.97 -12.35 -3.51
CA PHE A 240 7.70 -12.46 -4.94
C PHE A 240 6.62 -13.50 -5.25
N SER A 241 6.58 -14.62 -4.52
CA SER A 241 5.57 -15.67 -4.75
C SER A 241 4.12 -15.16 -4.67
N PRO A 242 3.72 -14.29 -3.72
CA PRO A 242 2.37 -13.74 -3.72
C PRO A 242 1.98 -12.97 -4.99
N LEU A 243 2.96 -12.35 -5.67
CA LEU A 243 2.74 -11.55 -6.88
C LEU A 243 2.52 -12.42 -8.12
N THR A 244 2.96 -13.68 -8.13
CA THR A 244 2.74 -14.58 -9.27
C THR A 244 1.26 -14.93 -9.47
N ASN A 245 0.42 -14.70 -8.45
CA ASN A 245 -1.02 -14.97 -8.51
C ASN A 245 -1.83 -13.88 -9.23
N LEU A 246 -1.20 -12.75 -9.61
CA LEU A 246 -1.88 -11.64 -10.28
C LEU A 246 -2.31 -12.00 -11.71
N GLY A 247 -1.75 -13.08 -12.28
CA GLY A 247 -2.04 -13.54 -13.63
C GLY A 247 -1.42 -12.68 -14.73
N ASP A 248 -1.49 -13.17 -15.97
CA ASP A 248 -0.81 -12.56 -17.12
C ASP A 248 -1.46 -11.27 -17.62
N SER A 249 -2.65 -10.91 -17.09
CA SER A 249 -3.37 -9.69 -17.46
C SER A 249 -2.81 -8.43 -16.81
N VAL A 250 -2.01 -8.57 -15.75
CA VAL A 250 -1.43 -7.44 -15.01
C VAL A 250 0.04 -7.36 -15.33
N LYS A 251 0.49 -6.21 -15.83
CA LYS A 251 1.92 -5.92 -15.94
C LYS A 251 2.46 -5.67 -14.54
N VAL A 252 3.35 -6.54 -14.07
CA VAL A 252 3.98 -6.40 -12.75
C VAL A 252 5.42 -5.94 -12.90
N GLU A 253 5.79 -4.92 -12.13
CA GLU A 253 7.16 -4.42 -12.00
C GLU A 253 7.52 -4.41 -10.52
N VAL A 254 8.62 -5.07 -10.17
CA VAL A 254 9.11 -5.10 -8.80
C VAL A 254 10.46 -4.41 -8.75
N ARG A 255 10.61 -3.45 -7.84
CA ARG A 255 11.88 -2.81 -7.56
C ARG A 255 12.31 -3.16 -6.13
N VAL A 256 13.58 -3.49 -5.94
CA VAL A 256 14.12 -3.89 -4.64
C VAL A 256 15.44 -3.20 -4.33
N CYS A 257 15.75 -3.06 -3.03
CA CYS A 257 16.95 -2.39 -2.54
C CYS A 257 18.13 -3.32 -2.23
N TRP A 258 18.03 -4.62 -2.51
CA TRP A 258 19.09 -5.59 -2.26
C TRP A 258 19.65 -6.16 -3.57
N GLU A 259 20.92 -6.54 -3.55
CA GLU A 259 21.57 -7.20 -4.67
C GLU A 259 21.15 -8.68 -4.78
N LYS A 260 21.23 -9.24 -5.98
CA LYS A 260 20.99 -10.68 -6.18
C LYS A 260 22.15 -11.47 -5.57
N ASP A 261 21.83 -12.46 -4.74
CA ASP A 261 22.83 -13.38 -4.22
C ASP A 261 23.47 -14.17 -5.38
N SER A 262 24.79 -13.99 -5.56
CA SER A 262 25.58 -14.63 -6.61
C SER A 262 25.54 -16.17 -6.60
N SER A 263 25.13 -16.77 -5.48
CA SER A 263 25.00 -18.22 -5.34
C SER A 263 23.73 -18.79 -5.96
N VAL A 264 22.75 -17.94 -6.29
CA VAL A 264 21.46 -18.36 -6.86
C VAL A 264 21.60 -18.54 -8.37
N PRO A 265 21.17 -19.68 -8.94
CA PRO A 265 21.14 -19.87 -10.38
C PRO A 265 20.46 -18.70 -11.10
N GLU A 266 20.93 -18.38 -12.31
CA GLU A 266 20.31 -17.34 -13.13
C GLU A 266 18.86 -17.66 -13.52
N GLU A 267 18.46 -18.93 -13.39
CA GLU A 267 17.22 -19.51 -13.93
C GLU A 267 15.93 -19.22 -13.13
N GLU A 268 15.97 -18.51 -12.00
CA GLU A 268 14.74 -18.12 -11.31
C GLU A 268 14.08 -16.93 -12.04
N ILE A 269 13.29 -17.28 -13.06
CA ILE A 269 12.56 -16.33 -13.90
C ILE A 269 11.20 -16.10 -13.27
N TRP A 270 11.07 -15.01 -12.52
CA TRP A 270 9.76 -14.49 -12.14
C TRP A 270 9.00 -14.05 -13.39
N PRO A 271 7.65 -14.17 -13.42
CA PRO A 271 6.85 -13.75 -14.58
C PRO A 271 6.78 -12.22 -14.75
N PHE A 272 7.63 -11.48 -14.05
CA PHE A 272 7.62 -10.04 -13.96
C PHE A 272 9.03 -9.47 -13.89
N ILE A 273 9.14 -8.17 -14.17
CA ILE A 273 10.41 -7.47 -14.21
C ILE A 273 10.86 -7.18 -12.78
N VAL A 274 12.08 -7.60 -12.43
CA VAL A 274 12.71 -7.26 -11.14
C VAL A 274 13.89 -6.33 -11.39
N SER A 275 13.77 -5.08 -10.93
CA SER A 275 14.85 -4.09 -10.94
C SER A 275 15.51 -3.99 -9.57
N ARG A 276 16.85 -3.95 -9.55
CA ARG A 276 17.68 -3.87 -8.32
C ARG A 276 18.46 -2.55 -8.23
N ASP A 277 17.86 -1.51 -8.77
CA ASP A 277 18.45 -0.18 -8.93
C ASP A 277 17.98 0.83 -7.87
N MET A 278 17.25 0.37 -6.84
CA MET A 278 16.77 1.25 -5.80
C MET A 278 17.90 1.68 -4.88
N VAL A 279 18.35 2.92 -5.08
CA VAL A 279 19.19 3.65 -4.14
C VAL A 279 18.29 4.48 -3.24
N TYR A 280 18.59 4.49 -1.94
CA TYR A 280 17.85 5.25 -0.94
C TYR A 280 18.75 6.27 -0.26
N HIS A 281 18.17 7.43 0.00
CA HIS A 281 18.68 8.39 0.94
C HIS A 281 17.83 8.38 2.21
N GLU A 282 18.49 8.19 3.35
CA GLU A 282 17.91 8.47 4.65
C GLU A 282 17.74 9.99 4.77
N GLU A 283 16.49 10.47 4.79
CA GLU A 283 16.23 11.86 5.14
C GLU A 283 16.53 12.06 6.63
N SER A 284 16.92 13.29 7.00
CA SER A 284 17.26 13.66 8.39
C SER A 284 16.12 13.47 9.41
N ASN A 285 14.89 13.25 8.94
CA ASN A 285 13.70 12.99 9.75
C ASN A 285 13.41 11.48 9.93
N GLY A 286 14.28 10.59 9.43
CA GLY A 286 14.10 9.14 9.40
C GLY A 286 13.04 8.66 8.40
N HIS A 287 12.58 9.54 7.50
CA HIS A 287 11.80 9.20 6.33
C HIS A 287 12.76 8.82 5.19
N PHE A 288 12.30 7.98 4.28
CA PHE A 288 13.11 7.51 3.17
C PHE A 288 12.43 7.94 1.89
N SER A 289 13.14 8.71 1.08
CA SER A 289 12.73 9.07 -0.27
C SER A 289 13.57 8.27 -1.27
N LEU A 290 12.93 7.87 -2.36
CA LEU A 290 13.59 7.21 -3.49
C LEU A 290 14.27 8.28 -4.35
N ASP A 291 15.51 8.06 -4.77
CA ASP A 291 16.30 9.02 -5.56
C ASP A 291 15.62 9.51 -6.85
N ALA A 292 14.70 8.72 -7.41
CA ALA A 292 13.88 9.15 -8.54
C ALA A 292 13.07 10.43 -8.25
N GLU A 293 12.73 10.71 -6.98
CA GLU A 293 12.03 11.93 -6.58
C GLU A 293 12.92 13.19 -6.64
N LEU A 294 14.24 13.05 -6.49
CA LEU A 294 15.18 14.19 -6.57
C LEU A 294 15.54 14.55 -8.01
N ALA A 295 15.46 13.59 -8.93
CA ALA A 295 15.76 13.83 -10.34
C ALA A 295 14.60 14.51 -11.10
N GLU A 296 13.34 14.19 -10.77
CA GLU A 296 12.16 14.80 -11.42
C GLU A 296 11.92 16.25 -11.00
N ASP A 297 12.19 16.61 -9.74
CA ASP A 297 12.06 18.01 -9.27
C ASP A 297 13.17 18.94 -9.82
N GLN A 298 14.20 18.39 -10.47
CA GLN A 298 15.27 19.15 -11.13
C GLN A 298 15.10 19.29 -12.64
N GLN A 299 14.05 18.72 -13.25
CA GLN A 299 13.74 19.05 -14.65
C GLN A 299 13.26 20.51 -14.73
N PRO A 300 13.93 21.39 -15.50
CA PRO A 300 13.47 22.75 -15.68
C PRO A 300 12.09 22.70 -16.34
N LYS A 301 11.07 23.19 -15.63
CA LYS A 301 9.76 23.48 -16.23
C LYS A 301 10.02 24.32 -17.46
N SER A 302 9.98 23.69 -18.63
CA SER A 302 10.00 24.36 -19.91
C SER A 302 8.83 25.33 -19.88
N GLN A 303 9.15 26.62 -19.74
CA GLN A 303 8.22 27.70 -19.98
C GLN A 303 7.84 27.62 -21.46
N GLU A 304 6.83 26.80 -21.80
CA GLU A 304 6.05 27.04 -23.01
C GLU A 304 5.28 28.34 -22.77
N ALA A 305 5.96 29.43 -23.13
CA ALA A 305 5.34 30.69 -23.38
C ALA A 305 4.34 30.48 -24.53
N LEU A 306 3.07 30.32 -24.18
CA LEU A 306 1.95 30.62 -25.05
C LEU A 306 2.01 32.11 -25.40
N GLN A 307 2.75 32.43 -26.47
CA GLN A 307 2.46 33.59 -27.30
C GLN A 307 1.37 33.18 -28.30
N CYS A 308 0.12 33.42 -27.91
CA CYS A 308 -1.02 33.62 -28.81
C CYS A 308 -1.76 34.88 -28.34
#